data_AF-A0AA90QSH3-F1
#
_entry.id   AF-A0AA90QSH3-F1
#
_cell.length_a   1.000
_cell.length_b   1.000
_cell.length_c   1.000
_cell.angle_alpha   90.00
_cell.angle_beta   90.00
_cell.angle_gamma   90.00
#
_symmetry.space_group_name_H-M   'P 1'
#
loop_
_entity.id
_entity.type
_entity.pdbx_description
1 polymer ?
#
loop_
_entity_poly.entity_id
_entity_poly.type
_entity_poly.pdbx_seq_one_letter_code
_entity_poly.pdbx_strand_id
1 'polypeptide(L)'
;MSVINTNTASLNAQRNLSTSASALSTSLQRLSSGLRINSAKDDAAGLAISERFTSQIRGLDQAKRNANDGVSMLQTAEGSLQSTGNILQRVRELAVQSSNATNSAG
;
A
#
# COMPACT_ATOMS: atom_id res chain seq x y z
N MET A 1 65.92 21.88 -1.73
CA MET A 1 65.22 22.05 -3.03
C MET A 1 63.73 22.22 -2.77
N SER A 2 63.26 23.47 -2.71
CA SER A 2 61.83 23.76 -2.64
C SER A 2 61.18 23.32 -3.96
N VAL A 3 60.04 22.65 -3.88
CA VAL A 3 59.29 22.18 -5.05
C VAL A 3 58.63 23.39 -5.69
N ILE A 4 59.36 24.09 -6.57
CA ILE A 4 58.91 25.34 -7.23
C ILE A 4 57.88 25.05 -8.35
N ASN A 5 57.86 23.84 -8.91
CA ASN A 5 57.01 23.49 -10.05
C ASN A 5 55.69 22.77 -9.71
N THR A 6 55.47 22.38 -8.45
CA THR A 6 54.22 21.71 -8.04
C THR A 6 53.80 22.19 -6.66
N ASN A 7 52.74 22.99 -6.62
CA ASN A 7 52.17 23.48 -5.38
C ASN A 7 51.32 22.38 -4.72
N THR A 8 51.95 21.56 -3.89
CA THR A 8 51.30 20.46 -3.17
C THR A 8 50.20 20.94 -2.22
N ALA A 9 50.32 22.14 -1.65
CA ALA A 9 49.29 22.74 -0.81
C ALA A 9 48.03 23.10 -1.61
N SER A 10 48.20 23.67 -2.81
CA SER A 10 47.09 23.95 -3.74
C SER A 10 46.41 22.66 -4.22
N LEU A 11 47.18 21.63 -4.56
CA LEU A 11 46.64 20.32 -4.95
C LEU A 11 45.87 19.64 -3.79
N ASN A 12 46.35 19.78 -2.56
CA ASN A 12 45.63 19.32 -1.36
C ASN A 12 44.31 20.08 -1.16
N ALA A 13 44.34 21.40 -1.28
CA ALA A 13 43.14 22.23 -1.19
C ALA A 13 42.11 21.86 -2.27
N GLN A 14 42.55 21.62 -3.51
CA GLN A 14 41.68 21.22 -4.61
C GLN A 14 41.08 19.81 -4.42
N ARG A 15 41.85 18.85 -3.87
CA ARG A 15 41.33 17.52 -3.49
C ARG A 15 40.27 17.59 -2.40
N ASN A 16 40.51 18.40 -1.36
CA ASN A 16 39.53 18.63 -0.30
C ASN A 16 38.27 19.31 -0.83
N LEU A 17 38.42 20.31 -1.70
CA LEU A 17 37.29 20.97 -2.37
C LEU A 17 36.45 19.98 -3.20
N SER A 18 37.10 19.11 -3.98
CA SER A 18 36.41 18.09 -4.77
C SER A 18 35.63 17.10 -3.90
N THR A 19 36.19 16.72 -2.76
CA THR A 19 35.52 15.85 -1.77
C THR A 19 34.30 16.56 -1.17
N SER A 20 34.45 17.81 -0.75
CA SER A 20 33.34 18.63 -0.22
C SER A 20 32.24 18.86 -1.25
N ALA A 21 32.59 19.13 -2.51
CA ALA A 21 31.62 19.30 -3.60
C ALA A 21 30.82 18.01 -3.86
N SER A 22 31.48 16.85 -3.80
CA SER A 22 30.82 15.54 -3.96
C SER A 22 29.86 15.24 -2.80
N ALA A 23 30.27 15.54 -1.56
CA ALA A 23 29.42 15.39 -0.38
C ALA A 23 28.22 16.34 -0.40
N LEU A 24 28.41 17.58 -0.87
CA LEU A 24 27.33 18.55 -1.06
C LEU A 24 26.32 18.06 -2.12
N SER A 25 26.80 17.55 -3.26
CA SER A 25 25.93 17.00 -4.30
C SER A 25 25.07 15.84 -3.79
N THR A 26 25.65 14.93 -3.01
CA THR A 26 24.92 13.82 -2.36
C THR A 26 23.87 14.34 -1.38
N SER A 27 24.22 15.37 -0.59
CA SER A 27 23.29 15.99 0.37
C SER A 27 22.12 16.67 -0.31
N LEU A 28 22.37 17.37 -1.43
CA LEU A 28 21.33 17.99 -2.25
C LEU A 28 20.42 16.93 -2.89
N GLN A 29 20.96 15.80 -3.34
CA GLN A 29 20.15 14.70 -3.89
C GLN A 29 19.23 14.10 -2.82
N ARG A 30 19.74 13.88 -1.60
CA ARG A 30 18.93 13.42 -0.45
C ARG A 30 17.87 14.45 -0.05
N LEU A 31 18.22 15.74 -0.06
CA LEU A 31 17.25 16.80 0.23
C LEU A 31 16.15 16.86 -0.83
N SER A 32 16.50 16.79 -2.12
CA SER A 32 15.54 16.87 -3.23
C SER A 32 14.61 15.66 -3.31
N SER A 33 15.10 14.47 -2.95
CA SER A 33 14.30 13.24 -2.94
C SER A 33 13.52 13.04 -1.64
N GLY A 34 13.98 13.64 -0.54
CA GLY A 34 13.52 13.33 0.82
C GLY A 34 13.92 11.93 1.30
N LEU A 35 14.62 11.14 0.48
CA LEU A 35 15.03 9.78 0.79
C LEU A 35 16.50 9.76 1.25
N ARG A 36 16.74 9.09 2.37
CA ARG A 36 18.12 8.90 2.88
C ARG A 36 18.92 7.94 2.00
N ILE A 37 18.26 6.93 1.44
CA ILE A 37 18.85 5.92 0.54
C ILE A 37 18.28 6.17 -0.85
N ASN A 38 19.10 6.73 -1.73
CA ASN A 38 18.69 7.04 -3.11
C ASN A 38 19.18 6.01 -4.13
N SER A 39 20.23 5.25 -3.79
CA SER A 39 20.81 4.26 -4.68
C SER A 39 21.32 3.04 -3.93
N ALA A 40 21.35 1.89 -4.61
CA ALA A 40 21.95 0.66 -4.08
C ALA A 40 23.46 0.82 -3.79
N LYS A 41 24.10 1.84 -4.38
CA LYS A 41 25.50 2.19 -4.12
C LYS A 41 25.70 2.73 -2.70
N ASP A 42 24.69 3.42 -2.14
CA ASP A 42 24.76 4.02 -0.81
C ASP A 42 24.45 3.00 0.30
N ASP A 43 23.44 2.15 0.09
CA ASP A 43 23.04 1.08 1.01
C ASP A 43 22.14 0.05 0.29
N ALA A 44 22.75 -1.00 -0.28
CA ALA A 44 22.03 -2.04 -1.00
C ALA A 44 21.06 -2.83 -0.10
N ALA A 45 21.44 -3.11 1.14
CA ALA A 45 20.62 -3.87 2.08
C ALA A 45 19.42 -3.04 2.57
N GLY A 46 19.65 -1.78 2.92
CA GLY A 46 18.60 -0.85 3.31
C GLY A 46 17.61 -0.57 2.17
N LEU A 47 18.10 -0.42 0.93
CA LEU A 47 17.23 -0.29 -0.23
C LEU A 47 16.38 -1.54 -0.47
N ALA A 48 16.98 -2.73 -0.45
CA ALA A 48 16.27 -3.99 -0.66
C ALA A 48 15.18 -4.24 0.41
N ILE A 49 15.47 -3.91 1.68
CA ILE A 49 14.49 -3.98 2.76
C ILE A 49 13.35 -2.97 2.54
N SER A 50 13.68 -1.73 2.15
CA SER A 50 12.68 -0.69 1.87
C SER A 50 11.76 -1.07 0.69
N GLU A 51 12.31 -1.65 -0.37
CA GLU A 51 11.54 -2.17 -1.49
C GLU A 51 10.65 -3.34 -1.06
N ARG A 52 11.18 -4.26 -0.24
CA ARG A 52 10.38 -5.36 0.32
C ARG A 52 9.21 -4.83 1.13
N PHE A 53 9.42 -3.85 2.02
CA PHE A 53 8.33 -3.24 2.77
C PHE A 53 7.34 -2.50 1.88
N THR A 54 7.81 -1.79 0.85
CA THR A 54 6.93 -1.13 -0.12
C THR A 54 6.05 -2.15 -0.86
N SER A 55 6.62 -3.29 -1.25
CA SER A 55 5.85 -4.38 -1.88
C SER A 55 4.80 -4.96 -0.93
N GLN A 56 5.15 -5.16 0.34
CA GLN A 56 4.21 -5.64 1.37
C GLN A 56 3.09 -4.64 1.63
N ILE A 57 3.40 -3.35 1.74
CA ILE A 57 2.40 -2.29 1.91
C ILE A 57 1.41 -2.30 0.75
N ARG A 58 1.88 -2.33 -0.50
CA ARG A 58 1.01 -2.42 -1.68
C ARG A 58 0.14 -3.69 -1.68
N GLY A 59 0.70 -4.82 -1.25
CA GLY A 59 -0.04 -6.06 -1.08
C GLY A 59 -1.13 -5.96 -0.01
N LEU A 60 -0.82 -5.35 1.13
CA LEU A 60 -1.77 -5.12 2.23
C LEU A 60 -2.87 -4.13 1.84
N ASP A 61 -2.55 -3.08 1.08
CA ASP A 61 -3.55 -2.14 0.57
C ASP A 61 -4.55 -2.84 -0.37
N GLN A 62 -4.06 -3.75 -1.22
CA GLN A 62 -4.94 -4.57 -2.03
C GLN A 62 -5.76 -5.55 -1.20
N ALA A 63 -5.14 -6.22 -0.21
CA ALA A 63 -5.85 -7.11 0.69
C ALA A 63 -6.97 -6.38 1.46
N LYS A 64 -6.72 -5.14 1.88
CA LYS A 64 -7.72 -4.27 2.52
C LYS A 64 -8.87 -3.96 1.56
N ARG A 65 -8.59 -3.64 0.30
CA ARG A 65 -9.64 -3.45 -0.72
C ARG A 65 -10.47 -4.73 -0.91
N ASN A 66 -9.82 -5.87 -1.12
CA ASN A 66 -10.49 -7.16 -1.28
C ASN A 66 -11.36 -7.52 -0.05
N ALA A 67 -10.90 -7.21 1.16
CA ALA A 67 -11.67 -7.44 2.37
C ALA A 67 -12.94 -6.55 2.41
N ASN A 68 -12.82 -5.28 2.03
CA ASN A 68 -13.99 -4.39 1.94
C ASN A 68 -14.99 -4.88 0.87
N ASP A 69 -14.50 -5.32 -0.29
CA ASP A 69 -15.34 -5.88 -1.34
C ASP A 69 -16.07 -7.14 -0.86
N GLY A 70 -15.37 -8.01 -0.11
CA GLY A 70 -15.95 -9.18 0.54
C GLY A 70 -17.05 -8.80 1.55
N VAL A 71 -16.83 -7.77 2.36
CA VAL A 71 -17.85 -7.24 3.28
C VAL A 71 -19.06 -6.72 2.53
N SER A 72 -18.87 -5.92 1.47
CA SER A 72 -19.98 -5.41 0.65
C SER A 72 -20.78 -6.53 -0.03
N MET A 73 -20.09 -7.58 -0.49
CA MET A 73 -20.74 -8.77 -1.04
C MET A 73 -21.57 -9.50 0.02
N LEU A 74 -21.01 -9.69 1.22
CA LEU A 74 -21.72 -10.34 2.33
C LEU A 74 -22.94 -9.52 2.78
N GLN A 75 -22.84 -8.20 2.84
CA GLN A 75 -23.98 -7.32 3.15
C GLN A 75 -25.09 -7.42 2.10
N THR A 76 -24.72 -7.50 0.82
CA THR A 76 -25.69 -7.70 -0.28
C THR A 76 -26.36 -9.07 -0.16
N ALA A 77 -25.58 -10.11 0.15
CA ALA A 77 -26.10 -11.46 0.38
C ALA A 77 -27.04 -11.51 1.60
N GLU A 78 -26.68 -10.85 2.70
CA GLU A 78 -27.51 -10.75 3.91
C GLU A 78 -28.86 -10.08 3.63
N GLY A 79 -28.87 -8.96 2.91
CA GLY A 79 -30.11 -8.29 2.50
C GLY A 79 -30.99 -9.15 1.58
N SER A 80 -30.36 -9.93 0.69
CA SER A 80 -31.08 -10.89 -0.15
C SER A 80 -31.70 -12.02 0.69
N LEU A 81 -30.94 -12.61 1.61
CA LEU A 81 -31.42 -13.66 2.51
C LEU A 81 -32.54 -13.18 3.42
N GLN A 82 -32.48 -11.94 3.92
CA GLN A 82 -33.57 -11.34 4.68
C GLN A 82 -34.86 -11.27 3.85
N SER A 83 -34.76 -10.87 2.58
CA SER A 83 -35.89 -10.84 1.65
C SER A 83 -36.45 -12.24 1.38
N THR A 84 -35.60 -13.23 1.16
CA THR A 84 -36.00 -14.64 1.01
C THR A 84 -36.70 -15.15 2.27
N GLY A 85 -36.18 -14.83 3.47
CA GLY A 85 -36.80 -15.18 4.74
C GLY A 85 -38.23 -14.63 4.87
N ASN A 86 -38.43 -13.36 4.51
CA ASN A 86 -39.76 -12.74 4.50
C ASN A 86 -40.72 -13.43 3.52
N ILE A 87 -40.24 -13.80 2.32
CA ILE A 87 -41.04 -14.56 1.34
C ILE A 87 -41.42 -15.92 1.91
N LEU A 88 -40.50 -16.65 2.52
CA LEU A 88 -40.77 -17.96 3.12
C LEU A 88 -41.78 -17.87 4.27
N GLN A 89 -41.74 -16.82 5.08
CA GLN A 89 -42.77 -16.56 6.09
C GLN A 89 -44.14 -16.34 5.45
N ARG A 90 -44.21 -15.52 4.40
CA ARG A 90 -45.45 -15.28 3.66
C ARG A 90 -46.00 -16.57 3.02
N VAL A 91 -45.14 -17.38 2.42
CA VAL A 91 -45.52 -18.69 1.86
C VAL A 91 -46.09 -19.61 2.95
N ARG A 92 -45.50 -19.60 4.15
CA ARG A 92 -46.02 -20.38 5.29
C ARG A 92 -47.41 -19.92 5.72
N GLU A 93 -47.63 -18.61 5.80
CA GLU A 93 -48.96 -18.05 6.08
C GLU A 93 -49.98 -18.48 5.02
N LEU A 94 -49.63 -18.36 3.74
CA LEU A 94 -50.49 -18.77 2.63
C LEU A 94 -50.79 -20.28 2.65
N ALA A 95 -49.81 -21.11 2.98
CA ALA A 95 -50.01 -22.56 3.11
C ALA A 95 -51.01 -22.90 4.23
N VAL A 96 -50.90 -22.26 5.40
CA VAL A 96 -51.87 -22.42 6.50
C VAL A 96 -53.25 -21.90 6.09
N GLN A 97 -53.33 -20.74 5.43
CA GLN A 97 -54.58 -20.19 4.90
C GLN A 97 -55.24 -21.14 3.90
N SER A 98 -54.46 -21.77 3.00
CA SER A 98 -54.97 -22.74 2.02
C SER A 98 -55.43 -24.06 2.66
N SER A 99 -54.83 -24.46 3.78
CA SER A 99 -55.18 -25.69 4.50
C SER A 99 -56.47 -25.55 5.31
N ASN A 100 -56.87 -24.32 5.65
CA ASN A 100 -58.19 -24.04 6.23
C ASN A 100 -59.25 -24.11 5.12
N ALA A 101 -60.02 -25.20 5.11
CA ALA A 101 -61.02 -25.57 4.10
C ALA A 101 -62.15 -24.56 3.83
N THR A 102 -62.23 -23.45 4.57
CA THR A 102 -63.25 -22.41 4.40
C THR A 102 -63.00 -21.51 3.18
N ASN A 103 -61.83 -21.57 2.54
CA ASN A 103 -61.53 -20.80 1.32
C ASN A 103 -62.22 -21.34 0.04
N SER A 104 -63.05 -22.38 0.14
CA SER A 104 -63.84 -22.92 -0.99
C SER A 104 -65.33 -23.11 -0.69
N ALA A 105 -65.85 -22.57 0.42
CA ALA A 105 -67.28 -22.55 0.72
C ALA A 105 -67.90 -21.21 0.26
N GLY A 106 -67.96 -21.01 -1.05
CA GLY A 106 -68.67 -19.92 -1.73
C GLY A 106 -69.26 -20.45 -3.02
#